data_AF-A0A3D0S981-F1
#
_entry.id   AF-A0A3D0S981-F1
#
_cell.length_a   1.000
_cell.length_b   1.000
_cell.length_c   1.000
_cell.angle_alpha   90.00
_cell.angle_beta   90.00
_cell.angle_gamma   90.00
#
_symmetry.space_group_name_H-M   'P 1'
#
loop_
_entity.id
_entity.type
_entity.pdbx_description
1 polymer ?
#
loop_
_entity_poly.entity_id
_entity_poly.type
_entity_poly.pdbx_seq_one_letter_code
_entity_poly.pdbx_strand_id
1 'polypeptide(L)'
;MLPPPPEPRPKQPVDRVRLLSAGLAVLVIGLTVLGLAYEENGVRAYDTYTTWAIFATVMAAAHLVPLVWTSNPRRAFEVAAVATGGLAFYWAALVLRDIGTGTSFALTLAVSLAVANCLVLRTRR
;
A
#
# COMPACT_ATOMS: atom_id res chain seq x y z
N MET A 1 29.92 -24.31 40.09
CA MET A 1 28.97 -24.85 39.09
C MET A 1 28.68 -23.72 38.09
N LEU A 2 29.02 -23.89 36.82
CA LEU A 2 28.67 -22.92 35.77
C LEU A 2 27.18 -23.07 35.43
N PRO A 3 26.43 -21.97 35.24
CA PRO A 3 25.05 -22.05 34.80
C PRO A 3 24.95 -22.72 33.43
N PRO A 4 23.90 -23.52 33.18
CA PRO A 4 23.71 -24.18 31.90
C PRO A 4 23.61 -23.14 30.77
N PRO A 5 24.10 -23.48 29.56
CA PRO A 5 24.01 -22.58 28.42
C PRO A 5 22.54 -22.24 28.13
N PRO A 6 22.23 -20.98 27.76
CA PRO A 6 20.87 -20.57 27.48
C PRO A 6 20.29 -21.42 26.34
N GLU A 7 19.11 -22.00 26.57
CA GLU A 7 18.43 -22.80 25.55
C GLU A 7 18.19 -21.98 24.28
N PRO A 8 18.35 -22.58 23.09
CA PRO A 8 18.06 -21.91 21.83
C PRO A 8 16.60 -21.45 21.83
N ARG A 9 16.36 -20.14 21.78
CA ARG A 9 15.01 -19.60 21.65
C ARG A 9 14.35 -20.23 20.41
N PRO A 10 13.14 -20.80 20.52
CA PRO A 10 12.42 -21.32 19.37
C PRO A 10 12.29 -20.21 18.33
N LYS A 11 12.69 -20.46 17.08
CA LYS A 11 12.45 -19.53 15.97
C LYS A 11 10.93 -19.36 15.84
N GLN A 12 10.43 -18.16 16.14
CA GLN A 12 9.01 -17.87 15.93
C GLN A 12 8.65 -18.11 14.45
N PRO A 13 7.55 -18.80 14.14
CA PRO A 13 7.12 -19.00 12.77
C PRO A 13 6.87 -17.65 12.10
N VAL A 14 7.47 -17.45 10.92
CA VAL A 14 7.31 -16.22 10.14
C VAL A 14 5.86 -16.07 9.74
N ASP A 15 5.27 -14.93 10.10
CA ASP A 15 3.90 -14.59 9.74
C ASP A 15 3.83 -14.16 8.27
N ARG A 16 3.68 -15.14 7.37
CA ARG A 16 3.68 -14.96 5.91
C ARG A 16 2.67 -13.93 5.44
N VAL A 17 1.50 -13.85 6.07
CA VAL A 17 0.45 -12.91 5.70
C VAL A 17 0.87 -11.47 6.02
N ARG A 18 1.55 -11.26 7.16
CA ARG A 18 2.07 -9.94 7.53
C ARG A 18 3.18 -9.51 6.58
N LEU A 19 4.07 -10.45 6.21
CA LEU A 19 5.14 -10.18 5.25
C LEU A 19 4.59 -9.82 3.87
N LEU A 20 3.61 -10.57 3.37
CA LEU A 20 2.93 -10.29 2.11
C LEU A 20 2.23 -8.94 2.14
N SER A 21 1.47 -8.64 3.20
CA SER A 21 0.79 -7.35 3.36
C SER A 21 1.79 -6.18 3.41
N ALA A 22 2.92 -6.36 4.09
CA ALA A 22 3.98 -5.36 4.12
C ALA A 22 4.59 -5.12 2.73
N GLY A 23 4.90 -6.18 1.99
CA GLY A 23 5.39 -6.06 0.62
C GLY A 23 4.40 -5.34 -0.29
N LEU A 24 3.11 -5.71 -0.21
CA LEU A 24 2.05 -5.06 -0.99
C LEU A 24 1.89 -3.58 -0.62
N ALA A 25 1.87 -3.23 0.66
CA ALA A 25 1.76 -1.84 1.11
C ALA A 25 2.92 -0.97 0.59
N VAL A 26 4.16 -1.49 0.65
CA VAL A 26 5.34 -0.80 0.11
C VAL A 26 5.23 -0.62 -1.41
N LEU A 27 4.79 -1.65 -2.14
CA LEU A 27 4.61 -1.56 -3.58
C LEU A 27 3.51 -0.56 -3.97
N VAL A 28 2.40 -0.52 -3.23
CA VAL A 28 1.33 0.47 -3.44
C VAL A 28 1.91 1.89 -3.32
N ILE A 29 2.64 2.18 -2.25
CA ILE A 29 3.25 3.49 -2.04
C ILE A 29 4.27 3.80 -3.12
N GLY A 30 5.19 2.87 -3.39
CA GLY A 30 6.25 3.06 -4.37
C GLY A 30 5.70 3.37 -5.75
N LEU A 31 4.71 2.60 -6.22
CA LEU A 31 4.07 2.81 -7.52
C LEU A 31 3.22 4.08 -7.56
N THR A 32 2.50 4.42 -6.48
CA THR A 32 1.74 5.67 -6.43
C THR A 32 2.67 6.88 -6.49
N VAL A 33 3.71 6.93 -5.66
CA VAL A 33 4.65 8.05 -5.64
C VAL A 33 5.42 8.12 -6.97
N LEU A 34 5.86 6.98 -7.51
CA LEU A 34 6.52 6.92 -8.81
C LEU A 34 5.60 7.46 -9.91
N GLY A 35 4.35 7.01 -10.00
CA GLY A 35 3.40 7.46 -11.01
C GLY A 35 3.08 8.96 -10.91
N LEU A 36 3.10 9.52 -9.69
CA LEU A 36 2.85 10.96 -9.48
C LEU A 36 4.07 11.85 -9.73
N ALA A 37 5.27 11.34 -9.42
CA ALA A 37 6.53 12.07 -9.53
C ALA A 37 7.18 11.91 -10.91
N TYR A 38 6.83 10.86 -11.65
CA TYR A 38 7.31 10.65 -13.02
C TYR A 38 6.81 11.77 -13.92
N GLU A 39 7.75 12.32 -14.69
CA GLU A 39 7.49 13.41 -15.60
C GLU A 39 7.13 12.84 -16.97
N GLU A 40 5.91 13.10 -17.42
CA GLU A 40 5.40 12.66 -18.70
C GLU A 40 4.95 13.89 -19.49
N ASN A 41 5.45 14.06 -20.71
CA ASN A 41 5.23 15.26 -21.53
C ASN A 41 5.64 16.58 -20.85
N GLY A 42 6.69 16.54 -20.01
CA GLY A 42 7.24 17.72 -19.32
C GLY A 42 6.44 18.19 -18.11
N VAL A 43 5.51 17.37 -17.62
CA VAL A 43 4.63 17.72 -16.50
C VAL A 43 4.54 16.55 -15.51
N ARG A 44 4.48 16.87 -14.22
CA ARG A 44 4.26 15.90 -13.14
C ARG A 44 2.89 16.10 -12.52
N ALA A 45 2.30 15.02 -12.00
CA ALA A 45 1.00 15.11 -11.35
C ALA A 45 1.00 16.04 -10.13
N TYR A 46 2.14 16.14 -9.43
CA TYR A 46 2.33 17.08 -8.31
C TYR A 46 2.24 18.54 -8.72
N ASP A 47 2.56 18.88 -9.97
CA ASP A 47 2.56 20.26 -10.45
C ASP A 47 1.19 20.65 -11.03
N THR A 48 0.48 19.71 -11.67
CA THR A 48 -0.84 19.97 -12.27
C THR A 48 -2.00 19.82 -11.29
N TYR A 49 -1.98 18.78 -10.47
CA TYR A 49 -3.10 18.39 -9.61
C TYR A 49 -2.60 18.09 -8.19
N THR A 50 -1.85 19.02 -7.61
CA THR A 50 -1.13 18.86 -6.33
C THR A 50 -2.01 18.27 -5.22
N THR A 51 -3.21 18.81 -5.01
CA THR A 51 -4.13 18.34 -3.96
C THR A 51 -4.51 16.86 -4.14
N TRP A 52 -4.75 16.44 -5.39
CA TRP A 52 -5.08 15.05 -5.71
C TRP A 52 -3.87 14.13 -5.57
N ALA A 53 -2.67 14.59 -5.96
CA ALA A 53 -1.43 13.86 -5.80
C ALA A 53 -1.08 13.63 -4.31
N ILE A 54 -1.24 14.66 -3.48
CA ILE A 54 -1.08 14.55 -2.02
C ILE A 54 -2.09 13.56 -1.45
N PHE A 55 -3.37 13.69 -1.82
CA PHE A 55 -4.41 12.77 -1.37
C PHE A 55 -4.10 11.31 -1.71
N ALA A 56 -3.72 11.02 -2.96
CA ALA A 56 -3.35 9.68 -3.38
C ALA A 56 -2.14 9.14 -2.59
N THR A 57 -1.14 9.99 -2.34
CA THR A 57 0.04 9.63 -1.54
C THR A 57 -0.33 9.29 -0.10
N VAL A 58 -1.21 10.08 0.52
CA VAL A 58 -1.70 9.80 1.89
C VAL A 58 -2.48 8.49 1.93
N MET A 59 -3.37 8.23 0.96
CA MET A 59 -4.12 6.98 0.89
C MET A 59 -3.22 5.77 0.64
N ALA A 60 -2.19 5.92 -0.20
CA ALA A 60 -1.18 4.88 -0.37
C ALA A 60 -0.43 4.63 0.95
N ALA A 61 0.04 5.69 1.61
CA ALA A 61 0.75 5.60 2.90
C ALA A 61 -0.09 4.95 4.01
N ALA A 62 -1.42 5.16 4.00
CA ALA A 62 -2.34 4.55 4.96
C ALA A 62 -2.33 3.02 4.94
N HIS A 63 -1.84 2.38 3.86
CA HIS A 63 -1.67 0.93 3.80
C HIS A 63 -0.60 0.40 4.78
N LEU A 64 0.29 1.27 5.29
CA LEU A 64 1.26 0.90 6.32
C LEU A 64 0.66 0.93 7.74
N VAL A 65 -0.41 1.68 7.97
CA VAL A 65 -1.02 1.85 9.31
C VAL A 65 -1.35 0.50 9.98
N PRO A 66 -1.95 -0.48 9.29
CA PRO A 66 -2.17 -1.81 9.86
C PRO A 66 -0.91 -2.52 10.36
N LEU A 67 0.26 -2.24 9.78
CA LEU A 67 1.52 -2.94 10.10
C LEU A 67 2.15 -2.45 11.40
N VAL A 68 1.94 -1.17 11.73
CA VAL A 68 2.52 -0.48 12.90
C VAL A 68 1.53 -0.29 14.04
N TRP A 69 0.24 -0.11 13.76
CA TRP A 69 -0.71 0.36 14.77
C TRP A 69 -1.65 -0.71 15.35
N THR A 70 -1.96 -1.78 14.61
CA THR A 70 -2.96 -2.76 15.07
C THR A 70 -2.59 -4.20 14.70
N SER A 71 -2.63 -5.10 15.69
CA SER A 71 -2.59 -6.54 15.48
C SER A 71 -3.98 -7.14 15.22
N ASN A 72 -5.06 -6.37 15.45
CA ASN A 72 -6.43 -6.82 15.25
C ASN A 72 -6.74 -6.92 13.74
N PRO A 73 -7.06 -8.12 13.21
CA PRO A 73 -7.32 -8.34 11.79
C PRO A 73 -8.49 -7.52 11.23
N ARG A 74 -9.54 -7.31 12.03
CA ARG A 74 -10.74 -6.60 11.60
C ARG A 74 -10.45 -5.12 11.34
N ARG A 75 -9.74 -4.48 12.28
CA ARG A 75 -9.29 -3.07 12.17
C ARG A 75 -8.26 -2.90 11.05
N ALA A 76 -7.33 -3.85 10.92
CA ALA A 76 -6.36 -3.85 9.84
C ALA A 76 -7.03 -3.82 8.45
N PHE A 77 -8.05 -4.68 8.26
CA PHE A 77 -8.85 -4.67 7.04
C PHE A 77 -9.64 -3.35 6.86
N GLU A 78 -10.29 -2.84 7.91
CA GLU A 78 -11.09 -1.61 7.80
C GLU A 78 -10.23 -0.43 7.33
N VAL A 79 -9.04 -0.25 7.91
CA VAL A 79 -8.10 0.79 7.49
C VAL A 79 -7.65 0.60 6.04
N ALA A 80 -7.27 -0.63 5.67
CA ALA A 80 -6.85 -0.93 4.29
C ALA A 80 -8.00 -0.70 3.29
N ALA A 81 -9.24 -1.04 3.65
CA ALA A 81 -10.41 -0.85 2.81
C ALA A 81 -10.71 0.63 2.57
N VAL A 82 -10.63 1.47 3.62
CA VAL A 82 -10.77 2.92 3.47
C VAL A 82 -9.67 3.49 2.58
N ALA A 83 -8.41 3.10 2.83
CA ALA A 83 -7.26 3.52 2.04
C ALA A 83 -7.38 3.12 0.55
N THR A 84 -7.80 1.87 0.30
CA THR A 84 -8.04 1.36 -1.05
C THR A 84 -9.20 2.09 -1.73
N GLY A 85 -10.29 2.35 -1.01
CA GLY A 85 -11.43 3.12 -1.53
C GLY A 85 -11.04 4.54 -1.93
N GLY A 86 -10.24 5.22 -1.11
CA GLY A 86 -9.70 6.54 -1.43
C GLY A 86 -8.80 6.52 -2.67
N LEU A 87 -7.90 5.54 -2.76
CA LEU A 87 -7.01 5.40 -3.92
C LEU A 87 -7.79 5.06 -5.21
N ALA A 88 -8.80 4.19 -5.12
CA ALA A 88 -9.68 3.85 -6.22
C ALA A 88 -10.52 5.05 -6.68
N PHE A 89 -10.99 5.90 -5.76
CA PHE A 89 -11.66 7.15 -6.08
C PHE A 89 -10.76 8.11 -6.86
N TYR A 90 -9.53 8.32 -6.40
CA TYR A 90 -8.53 9.11 -7.13
C TYR A 90 -8.31 8.56 -8.55
N TRP A 91 -8.10 7.24 -8.66
CA TRP A 91 -7.85 6.57 -9.94
C TRP A 91 -9.03 6.73 -10.91
N ALA A 92 -10.26 6.53 -10.45
CA ALA A 92 -11.45 6.69 -11.27
C ALA A 92 -11.67 8.14 -11.71
N ALA A 93 -11.37 9.11 -10.84
CA ALA A 93 -11.58 10.52 -11.12
C ALA A 93 -10.57 11.10 -12.12
N LEU A 94 -9.30 10.71 -12.03
CA LEU A 94 -8.21 11.33 -12.79
C LEU A 94 -7.46 10.39 -13.73
N VAL A 95 -7.21 9.15 -13.33
CA VAL A 95 -6.33 8.25 -14.09
C VAL A 95 -7.06 7.55 -15.23
N LEU A 96 -8.35 7.25 -15.04
CA LEU A 96 -9.15 6.49 -16.00
C LEU A 96 -9.26 7.18 -17.37
N ARG A 97 -9.18 8.52 -17.40
CA ARG A 97 -9.33 9.33 -18.61
C ARG A 97 -8.11 9.23 -19.53
N ASP A 98 -6.95 8.90 -18.97
CA ASP A 98 -5.67 8.84 -19.67
C ASP A 98 -5.09 7.41 -19.68
N ILE A 99 -5.97 6.39 -19.71
CA ILE A 99 -5.56 4.98 -19.83
C ILE A 99 -4.73 4.81 -21.11
N GLY A 100 -3.45 4.54 -20.94
CA GLY A 100 -2.50 4.32 -22.04
C GLY A 100 -1.12 4.93 -21.83
N THR A 101 -0.99 5.84 -20.86
CA THR A 101 0.29 6.46 -20.50
C THR A 101 1.10 5.62 -19.51
N GLY A 102 2.42 5.87 -19.41
CA GLY A 102 3.27 5.16 -18.44
C GLY A 102 2.87 5.43 -16.99
N THR A 103 2.47 6.67 -16.69
CA THR A 103 1.94 7.07 -15.39
C THR A 103 0.63 6.36 -15.05
N SER A 104 -0.30 6.26 -16.03
CA SER A 104 -1.59 5.57 -15.82
C SER A 104 -1.41 4.07 -15.53
N PHE A 105 -0.41 3.42 -16.13
CA PHE A 105 -0.07 2.03 -15.85
C PHE A 105 0.40 1.85 -14.40
N ALA A 106 1.37 2.67 -13.95
CA ALA A 106 1.90 2.59 -12.58
C ALA A 106 0.79 2.79 -11.53
N LEU A 107 -0.10 3.77 -11.75
CA LEU A 107 -1.21 4.06 -10.85
C LEU A 107 -2.29 2.97 -10.87
N THR A 108 -2.58 2.39 -12.02
CA THR A 108 -3.51 1.25 -12.15
C THR A 108 -2.97 0.00 -11.44
N LEU A 109 -1.67 -0.25 -11.55
CA LEU A 109 -1.01 -1.34 -10.85
C LEU A 109 -1.03 -1.09 -9.33
N ALA A 110 -0.78 0.14 -8.88
CA ALA A 110 -0.87 0.51 -7.47
C ALA A 110 -2.25 0.23 -6.88
N VAL A 111 -3.33 0.63 -7.58
CA VAL A 111 -4.72 0.33 -7.15
C VAL A 111 -4.97 -1.17 -7.11
N SER A 112 -4.51 -1.91 -8.11
CA SER A 112 -4.66 -3.37 -8.17
C SER A 112 -3.99 -4.05 -6.97
N LEU A 113 -2.80 -3.58 -6.58
CA LEU A 113 -2.08 -4.08 -5.40
C LEU A 113 -2.73 -3.65 -4.08
N ALA A 114 -3.35 -2.46 -4.02
CA ALA A 114 -4.12 -2.01 -2.86
C ALA A 114 -5.33 -2.94 -2.61
N VAL A 115 -6.05 -3.30 -3.68
CA VAL A 115 -7.14 -4.29 -3.63
C VAL A 115 -6.61 -5.65 -3.19
N ALA A 116 -5.48 -6.11 -3.75
CA ALA A 116 -4.86 -7.36 -3.32
C ALA A 116 -4.50 -7.35 -1.83
N ASN A 117 -3.95 -6.24 -1.31
CA ASN A 117 -3.64 -6.08 0.11
C ASN A 117 -4.90 -6.17 0.98
N CYS A 118 -6.00 -5.54 0.55
CA CYS A 118 -7.29 -5.67 1.22
C CYS A 118 -7.78 -7.12 1.29
N LEU A 119 -7.70 -7.86 0.17
CA LEU A 119 -8.12 -9.26 0.12
C LEU A 119 -7.26 -10.14 1.03
N VAL A 120 -5.93 -9.94 1.02
CA VAL A 120 -5.00 -10.63 1.93
C VAL A 120 -5.38 -10.38 3.40
N LEU A 121 -5.65 -9.12 3.77
CA LEU A 121 -6.06 -8.79 5.14
C LEU A 121 -7.45 -9.33 5.50
N ARG A 122 -8.35 -9.46 4.52
CA ARG A 122 -9.68 -10.06 4.72
C ARG A 122 -9.60 -11.53 5.11
N THR A 123 -8.66 -12.29 4.54
CA THR A 123 -8.50 -13.73 4.83
C THR A 123 -8.07 -14.03 6.28
N ARG A 124 -7.67 -13.01 7.05
CA ARG A 124 -7.40 -13.14 8.49
C ARG A 124 -8.61 -12.96 9.42
N ARG A 125 -9.76 -12.55 8.88
CA ARG A 125 -11.00 -12.40 9.66
C ARG A 125 -11.61 -13.76 9.98
#